data_AF-A0A3C0EQY7-F1
#
_entry.id   AF-A0A3C0EQY7-F1
#
_cell.length_a   1.000
_cell.length_b   1.000
_cell.length_c   1.000
_cell.angle_alpha   90.00
_cell.angle_beta   90.00
_cell.angle_gamma   90.00
#
_symmetry.space_group_name_H-M   'P 1'
#
loop_
_entity.id
_entity.type
_entity.pdbx_description
1 polymer ?
#
loop_
_entity_poly.entity_id
_entity_poly.type
_entity_poly.pdbx_seq_one_letter_code
_entity_poly.pdbx_strand_id
1 'polypeptide(L)'
;MTDYKLKTKTPAWQEHPRCSLEISLLTTKFDGNKLKATIEWVNRHFEACTINLADTLYRHNLAGTPHESPTQVARRLGDEWLFRNNEILEFLTVPYQIIRWDSFLNHPEFASIQSYFAKLYQTDQIFKDLVDQDARMFVARGESNRSMQNSVDFILEELAGDELHSRMYKYVYVYPGTPLSVQNYINEKNPSISFNKTKIIKVDFRRRHSPQLCAA
;
A
#
# COMPACT_ATOMS: atom_id res chain seq x y z
N MET A 1 25.27 -2.29 -9.97
CA MET A 1 23.98 -2.17 -9.24
C MET A 1 23.54 -3.54 -8.73
N THR A 2 22.99 -3.63 -7.51
CA THR A 2 22.53 -4.92 -6.95
C THR A 2 21.20 -5.32 -7.59
N ASP A 3 21.18 -6.48 -8.27
CA ASP A 3 19.98 -7.04 -8.88
C ASP A 3 19.17 -7.87 -7.85
N TYR A 4 17.84 -7.90 -8.01
CA TYR A 4 16.92 -8.55 -7.08
C TYR A 4 15.99 -9.53 -7.81
N LYS A 5 15.48 -10.51 -7.06
CA LYS A 5 14.40 -11.39 -7.48
C LYS A 5 13.27 -11.31 -6.46
N LEU A 6 12.05 -11.03 -6.93
CA LEU A 6 10.84 -11.06 -6.13
C LEU A 6 10.47 -12.49 -5.74
N LYS A 7 10.02 -12.67 -4.51
CA LYS A 7 9.43 -13.91 -3.98
C LYS A 7 8.06 -13.65 -3.41
N THR A 8 7.10 -14.48 -3.78
CA THR A 8 5.76 -14.49 -3.18
C THR A 8 5.74 -15.39 -1.96
N LYS A 9 5.07 -14.98 -0.88
CA LYS A 9 4.82 -15.79 0.33
C LYS A 9 3.38 -16.30 0.41
N THR A 10 2.48 -15.76 -0.42
CA THR A 10 1.07 -16.18 -0.48
C THR A 10 0.87 -17.23 -1.59
N PRO A 11 0.12 -18.32 -1.37
CA PRO A 11 -0.29 -19.26 -2.42
C PRO A 11 -1.60 -18.84 -3.15
N ALA A 12 -1.88 -19.50 -4.28
CA ALA A 12 -3.16 -19.44 -5.01
C ALA A 12 -3.61 -18.03 -5.45
N TRP A 13 -2.67 -17.19 -5.89
CA TRP A 13 -2.99 -15.86 -6.45
C TRP A 13 -3.08 -15.86 -7.98
N GLN A 14 -2.68 -16.96 -8.61
CA GLN A 14 -2.57 -17.10 -10.07
C GLN A 14 -3.91 -17.04 -10.81
N GLU A 15 -5.03 -17.17 -10.10
CA GLU A 15 -6.39 -17.06 -10.66
C GLU A 15 -6.83 -15.63 -10.94
N HIS A 16 -6.03 -14.64 -10.52
CA HIS A 16 -6.35 -13.23 -10.68
C HIS A 16 -5.55 -12.62 -11.84
N PRO A 17 -6.20 -12.21 -12.94
CA PRO A 17 -5.51 -11.62 -14.09
C PRO A 17 -5.04 -10.18 -13.85
N ARG A 18 -5.49 -9.53 -12.75
CA ARG A 18 -5.18 -8.13 -12.44
C ARG A 18 -4.54 -8.01 -11.07
N CYS A 19 -3.49 -7.20 -10.95
CA CYS A 19 -2.89 -6.83 -9.68
C CYS A 19 -2.98 -5.34 -9.40
N SER A 20 -2.88 -4.97 -8.13
CA SER A 20 -2.56 -3.62 -7.70
C SER A 20 -1.27 -3.63 -6.86
N LEU A 21 -0.30 -2.81 -7.25
CA LEU A 21 0.91 -2.56 -6.49
C LEU A 21 0.62 -1.46 -5.46
N GLU A 22 0.61 -1.82 -4.19
CA GLU A 22 0.33 -0.89 -3.10
C GLU A 22 1.63 -0.14 -2.72
N ILE A 23 1.85 1.04 -3.29
CA ILE A 23 3.07 1.82 -3.09
C ILE A 23 2.90 2.73 -1.88
N SER A 24 3.66 2.43 -0.82
CA SER A 24 3.75 3.27 0.37
C SER A 24 5.08 4.02 0.40
N LEU A 25 5.02 5.34 0.63
CA LEU A 25 6.21 6.19 0.84
C LEU A 25 6.97 5.87 2.15
N LEU A 26 6.38 5.05 3.04
CA LEU A 26 7.04 4.56 4.26
C LEU A 26 8.07 3.45 3.99
N THR A 27 8.15 2.90 2.77
CA THR A 27 9.05 1.79 2.48
C THR A 27 9.78 1.92 1.15
N THR A 28 11.08 1.63 1.18
CA THR A 28 11.93 1.56 -0.02
C THR A 28 11.84 0.20 -0.73
N LYS A 29 10.91 -0.67 -0.33
CA LYS A 29 10.74 -2.00 -0.92
C LYS A 29 10.13 -1.96 -2.32
N PHE A 30 9.40 -0.91 -2.67
CA PHE A 30 8.95 -0.61 -4.02
C PHE A 30 9.62 0.66 -4.54
N ASP A 31 10.94 0.66 -4.56
CA ASP A 31 11.75 1.73 -5.16
C ASP A 31 12.97 1.08 -5.86
N GLY A 32 13.49 1.74 -6.90
CA GLY A 32 14.69 1.34 -7.64
C GLY A 32 14.70 -0.14 -8.06
N ASN A 33 15.80 -0.86 -7.83
CA ASN A 33 15.97 -2.24 -8.32
C ASN A 33 14.96 -3.24 -7.77
N LYS A 34 14.35 -2.98 -6.61
CA LYS A 34 13.27 -3.85 -6.09
C LYS A 34 11.96 -3.58 -6.82
N LEU A 35 11.65 -2.32 -7.14
CA LEU A 35 10.54 -2.01 -8.03
C LEU A 35 10.76 -2.66 -9.39
N LYS A 36 11.95 -2.55 -9.97
CA LYS A 36 12.29 -3.23 -11.23
C LYS A 36 12.02 -4.73 -11.19
N ALA A 37 12.50 -5.42 -10.15
CA ALA A 37 12.23 -6.85 -9.96
C ALA A 37 10.73 -7.16 -9.78
N THR A 38 9.96 -6.21 -9.24
CA THR A 38 8.50 -6.30 -9.11
C THR A 38 7.83 -6.15 -10.47
N ILE A 39 8.20 -5.14 -11.28
CA ILE A 39 7.69 -4.93 -12.64
C ILE A 39 7.96 -6.13 -13.54
N GLU A 40 9.19 -6.66 -13.52
CA GLU A 40 9.55 -7.88 -14.25
C GLU A 40 8.66 -9.07 -13.85
N TRP A 41 8.31 -9.17 -12.57
CA TRP A 41 7.42 -10.21 -12.07
C TRP A 41 5.98 -9.96 -12.49
N VAL A 42 5.47 -8.73 -12.40
CA VAL A 42 4.12 -8.36 -12.85
C VAL A 42 3.91 -8.71 -14.32
N ASN A 43 4.83 -8.33 -15.20
CA ASN A 43 4.75 -8.59 -16.64
C ASN A 43 4.59 -10.08 -17.00
N ARG A 44 5.08 -10.99 -16.15
CA ARG A 44 5.00 -12.45 -16.38
C ARG A 44 3.73 -13.09 -15.83
N HIS A 45 2.98 -12.39 -14.99
CA HIS A 45 2.00 -13.02 -14.11
C HIS A 45 0.62 -12.37 -14.12
N PHE A 46 0.49 -11.15 -14.65
CA PHE A 46 -0.78 -10.45 -14.75
C PHE A 46 -1.01 -9.95 -16.17
N GLU A 47 -2.28 -9.70 -16.49
CA GLU A 47 -2.75 -9.11 -17.73
C GLU A 47 -2.91 -7.59 -17.62
N ALA A 48 -3.08 -7.05 -16.40
CA ALA A 48 -3.10 -5.62 -16.15
C ALA A 48 -2.64 -5.28 -14.72
N CYS A 49 -2.14 -4.06 -14.54
CA CYS A 49 -1.62 -3.57 -13.27
C CYS A 49 -2.19 -2.21 -12.90
N THR A 50 -2.60 -2.04 -11.65
CA THR A 50 -2.78 -0.69 -11.06
C THR A 50 -1.58 -0.39 -10.17
N ILE A 51 -1.02 0.81 -10.28
CA ILE A 51 -0.04 1.33 -9.34
C ILE A 51 -0.82 2.24 -8.39
N ASN A 52 -1.11 1.77 -7.18
CA ASN A 52 -1.77 2.57 -6.18
C ASN A 52 -0.71 3.31 -5.35
N LEU A 53 -0.51 4.59 -5.66
CA LEU A 53 0.44 5.45 -4.95
C LEU A 53 -0.26 6.13 -3.77
N ALA A 54 -0.01 5.62 -2.57
CA ALA A 54 -0.58 6.13 -1.31
C ALA A 54 0.17 7.38 -0.81
N ASP A 55 0.40 8.34 -1.71
CA ASP A 55 1.17 9.56 -1.46
C ASP A 55 0.51 10.47 -0.43
N THR A 56 -0.68 11.02 -0.69
CA THR A 56 -1.29 11.98 0.25
C THR A 56 -1.80 11.32 1.52
N LEU A 57 -1.98 9.99 1.56
CA LEU A 57 -2.16 9.25 2.81
C LEU A 57 -0.97 9.45 3.76
N TYR A 58 0.24 9.61 3.19
CA TYR A 58 1.46 9.86 3.95
C TYR A 58 1.42 11.15 4.76
N ARG A 59 0.49 12.08 4.50
CA ARG A 59 0.33 13.33 5.27
C ARG A 59 0.15 13.10 6.77
N HIS A 60 -0.45 11.98 7.16
CA HIS A 60 -0.60 11.59 8.57
C HIS A 60 0.74 11.29 9.27
N ASN A 61 1.81 11.08 8.50
CA ASN A 61 3.17 10.84 9.01
C ASN A 61 4.01 12.13 9.15
N LEU A 62 3.51 13.26 8.66
CA LEU A 62 4.27 14.51 8.48
C LEU A 62 4.05 15.54 9.61
N ALA A 63 3.69 15.09 10.81
CA ALA A 63 3.44 15.98 11.94
C ALA A 63 4.65 16.91 12.22
N GLY A 64 4.36 18.21 12.45
CA GLY A 64 5.34 19.18 12.92
C GLY A 64 6.14 19.93 11.85
N THR A 65 5.71 19.94 10.58
CA THR A 65 6.30 20.81 9.55
C THR A 65 5.67 22.21 9.62
N PRO A 66 6.34 23.25 10.17
CA PRO A 66 5.67 24.51 10.55
C PRO A 66 5.31 25.42 9.36
N HIS A 67 5.83 25.11 8.17
CA HIS A 67 5.91 26.06 7.06
C HIS A 67 5.25 25.56 5.76
N GLU A 68 4.76 24.32 5.73
CA GLU A 68 4.12 23.74 4.53
C GLU A 68 2.95 22.85 4.97
N SER A 69 1.89 22.77 4.15
CA SER A 69 0.79 21.84 4.42
C SER A 69 1.30 20.40 4.30
N PRO A 70 1.08 19.51 5.30
CA PRO A 70 1.43 18.10 5.21
C PRO A 70 0.95 17.41 3.93
N THR A 71 -0.22 17.80 3.42
CA THR A 71 -0.77 17.28 2.16
C THR A 71 0.06 17.70 0.95
N GLN A 72 0.54 18.96 0.91
CA GLN A 72 1.38 19.46 -0.18
C GLN A 72 2.74 18.78 -0.18
N VAL A 73 3.35 18.63 1.00
CA VAL A 73 4.60 17.88 1.18
C VAL A 73 4.42 16.44 0.70
N ALA A 74 3.37 15.74 1.14
CA ALA A 74 3.10 14.36 0.77
C ALA A 74 2.89 14.18 -0.74
N ARG A 75 2.15 15.10 -1.37
CA ARG A 75 1.94 15.15 -2.82
C ARG A 75 3.26 15.32 -3.57
N ARG A 76 4.12 16.24 -3.12
CA ARG A 76 5.45 16.47 -3.71
C ARG A 76 6.35 15.25 -3.57
N LEU A 77 6.36 14.58 -2.41
CA LEU A 77 7.09 13.32 -2.23
C LEU A 77 6.58 12.21 -3.16
N GLY A 78 5.28 12.17 -3.44
CA GLY A 78 4.69 11.30 -4.46
C GLY A 78 5.20 11.64 -5.88
N ASP A 79 5.24 12.92 -6.23
CA ASP A 79 5.77 13.40 -7.51
C ASP A 79 7.26 13.05 -7.67
N GLU A 80 8.04 13.23 -6.62
CA GLU A 80 9.46 12.84 -6.58
C GLU A 80 9.65 11.32 -6.73
N TRP A 81 8.79 10.50 -6.10
CA TRP A 81 8.82 9.05 -6.27
C TRP A 81 8.52 8.65 -7.72
N LEU A 82 7.50 9.27 -8.35
CA LEU A 82 7.15 9.04 -9.75
C LEU A 82 8.30 9.42 -10.67
N PHE A 83 8.88 10.61 -10.48
CA PHE A 83 10.00 11.10 -11.28
C PHE A 83 11.19 10.13 -11.21
N ARG A 84 11.59 9.71 -10.01
CA ARG A 84 12.73 8.79 -9.83
C ARG A 84 12.50 7.39 -10.39
N ASN A 85 11.25 6.96 -10.50
CA ASN A 85 10.89 5.61 -10.94
C ASN A 85 10.30 5.55 -12.35
N ASN A 86 10.16 6.68 -13.05
CA ASN A 86 9.51 6.74 -14.36
C ASN A 86 10.10 5.74 -15.35
N GLU A 87 11.43 5.73 -15.51
CA GLU A 87 12.13 4.78 -16.38
C GLU A 87 11.85 3.32 -16.02
N ILE A 88 11.65 3.01 -14.73
CA ILE A 88 11.32 1.65 -14.28
C ILE A 88 9.88 1.31 -14.63
N LEU A 89 8.96 2.25 -14.48
CA LEU A 89 7.53 2.06 -14.79
C LEU A 89 7.30 1.90 -16.29
N GLU A 90 8.11 2.53 -17.14
CA GLU A 90 8.08 2.34 -18.60
C GLU A 90 8.38 0.91 -19.05
N PHE A 91 9.00 0.07 -18.19
CA PHE A 91 9.18 -1.35 -18.48
C PHE A 91 7.93 -2.21 -18.24
N LEU A 92 6.82 -1.65 -17.75
CA LEU A 92 5.54 -2.38 -17.70
C LEU A 92 5.07 -2.66 -19.13
N THR A 93 4.94 -3.93 -19.48
CA THR A 93 4.47 -4.37 -20.80
C THR A 93 2.97 -4.65 -20.82
N VAL A 94 2.37 -4.75 -19.63
CA VAL A 94 0.93 -4.93 -19.44
C VAL A 94 0.25 -3.56 -19.38
N PRO A 95 -1.01 -3.42 -19.82
CA PRO A 95 -1.80 -2.23 -19.55
C PRO A 95 -1.76 -1.85 -18.08
N TYR A 96 -1.44 -0.59 -17.79
CA TYR A 96 -1.39 -0.09 -16.42
C TYR A 96 -1.95 1.31 -16.28
N GLN A 97 -2.34 1.62 -15.04
CA GLN A 97 -2.74 2.96 -14.61
C GLN A 97 -2.08 3.29 -13.27
N ILE A 98 -1.89 4.57 -13.01
CA ILE A 98 -1.45 5.07 -11.70
C ILE A 98 -2.65 5.76 -11.05
N ILE A 99 -3.05 5.27 -9.88
CA ILE A 99 -4.05 5.92 -9.04
C ILE A 99 -3.30 6.56 -7.87
N ARG A 100 -3.66 7.79 -7.55
CA ARG A 100 -3.13 8.49 -6.37
C ARG A 100 -4.18 8.54 -5.28
N TRP A 101 -3.73 8.69 -4.04
CA TRP A 101 -4.64 8.59 -2.89
C TRP A 101 -5.76 9.64 -2.91
N ASP A 102 -5.48 10.85 -3.42
CA ASP A 102 -6.48 11.89 -3.57
C ASP A 102 -7.65 11.51 -4.51
N SER A 103 -7.46 10.54 -5.41
CA SER A 103 -8.58 10.01 -6.20
C SER A 103 -9.63 9.33 -5.32
N PHE A 104 -9.20 8.69 -4.22
CA PHE A 104 -10.13 8.12 -3.24
C PHE A 104 -10.77 9.20 -2.39
N LEU A 105 -9.99 10.17 -1.89
CA LEU A 105 -10.51 11.25 -1.05
C LEU A 105 -11.62 12.07 -1.74
N ASN A 106 -11.51 12.22 -3.06
CA ASN A 106 -12.48 12.95 -3.88
C ASN A 106 -13.63 12.07 -4.40
N HIS A 107 -13.64 10.77 -4.11
CA HIS A 107 -14.69 9.88 -4.56
C HIS A 107 -15.99 10.10 -3.75
N PRO A 108 -17.18 10.16 -4.38
CA PRO A 108 -18.44 10.46 -3.68
C PRO A 108 -18.78 9.52 -2.51
N GLU A 109 -18.39 8.24 -2.61
CA GLU A 109 -18.63 7.25 -1.55
C GLU A 109 -17.59 7.28 -0.43
N PHE A 110 -16.46 7.97 -0.60
CA PHE A 110 -15.37 7.89 0.37
C PHE A 110 -15.79 8.38 1.76
N ALA A 111 -16.47 9.53 1.82
CA ALA A 111 -16.92 10.12 3.07
C ALA A 111 -17.88 9.20 3.85
N SER A 112 -18.75 8.45 3.17
CA SER A 112 -19.68 7.53 3.83
C SER A 112 -18.97 6.28 4.34
N ILE A 113 -18.02 5.74 3.58
CA ILE A 113 -17.18 4.61 4.00
C ILE A 113 -16.29 5.01 5.19
N GLN A 114 -15.66 6.18 5.14
CA GLN A 114 -14.85 6.70 6.24
C GLN A 114 -15.68 6.89 7.51
N SER A 115 -16.89 7.44 7.38
CA SER A 115 -17.83 7.60 8.51
C SER A 115 -18.22 6.26 9.13
N TYR A 116 -18.34 5.20 8.32
CA TYR A 116 -18.60 3.85 8.82
C TYR A 116 -17.45 3.34 9.71
N PHE A 117 -16.20 3.45 9.28
CA PHE A 117 -15.05 3.02 10.09
C PHE A 117 -14.85 3.90 11.33
N ALA A 118 -15.08 5.21 11.22
CA ALA A 118 -15.07 6.12 12.36
C ALA A 118 -16.13 5.72 13.41
N LYS A 119 -17.34 5.33 12.96
CA LYS A 119 -18.38 4.83 13.85
C LYS A 119 -17.98 3.52 14.51
N LEU A 120 -17.42 2.56 13.75
CA LEU A 120 -16.90 1.31 14.33
C LEU A 120 -15.86 1.58 15.42
N TYR A 121 -14.94 2.51 15.17
CA TYR A 121 -13.94 2.91 16.17
C TYR A 121 -14.56 3.48 17.45
N GLN A 122 -15.74 4.11 17.37
CA GLN A 122 -16.46 4.63 18.53
C GLN A 122 -17.33 3.58 19.25
N THR A 123 -17.87 2.59 18.51
CA THR A 123 -18.93 1.70 19.03
C THR A 123 -18.52 0.25 19.22
N ASP A 124 -17.47 -0.23 18.54
CA ASP A 124 -16.94 -1.59 18.70
C ASP A 124 -15.61 -1.53 19.47
N GLN A 125 -15.64 -1.99 20.73
CA GLN A 125 -14.48 -1.95 21.61
C GLN A 125 -13.32 -2.80 21.10
N ILE A 126 -13.59 -3.96 20.49
CA ILE A 126 -12.53 -4.84 19.97
C ILE A 126 -11.87 -4.16 18.77
N PHE A 127 -12.68 -3.61 17.86
CA PHE A 127 -12.17 -2.83 16.73
C PHE A 127 -11.28 -1.69 17.21
N LYS A 128 -11.75 -0.91 18.20
CA LYS A 128 -11.00 0.20 18.79
C LYS A 128 -9.66 -0.27 19.37
N ASP A 129 -9.67 -1.32 20.18
CA ASP A 129 -8.47 -1.83 20.85
C ASP A 129 -7.40 -2.28 19.83
N LEU A 130 -7.83 -2.90 18.73
CA LEU A 130 -6.95 -3.32 17.63
C LEU A 130 -6.39 -2.12 16.86
N VAL A 131 -7.22 -1.12 16.53
CA VAL A 131 -6.74 0.13 15.91
C VAL A 131 -5.72 0.82 16.82
N ASP A 132 -6.01 0.92 18.11
CA ASP A 132 -5.11 1.54 19.07
C ASP A 132 -3.81 0.72 19.23
N GLN A 133 -3.88 -0.62 19.14
CA GLN A 133 -2.69 -1.47 19.14
C GLN A 133 -1.82 -1.22 17.90
N ASP A 134 -2.41 -1.24 16.71
CA ASP A 134 -1.71 -1.00 15.45
C ASP A 134 -1.10 0.43 15.43
N ALA A 135 -1.85 1.42 15.90
CA ALA A 135 -1.38 2.80 16.06
C ALA A 135 -0.18 2.90 17.03
N ARG A 136 -0.23 2.24 18.18
CA ARG A 136 0.91 2.20 19.13
C ARG A 136 2.15 1.58 18.50
N MET A 137 2.01 0.53 17.69
CA MET A 137 3.14 -0.07 16.98
C MET A 137 3.79 0.91 16.01
N PHE A 138 2.99 1.73 15.31
CA PHE A 138 3.51 2.76 14.42
C PHE A 138 4.27 3.85 15.15
N VAL A 139 3.75 4.35 16.27
CA VAL A 139 4.44 5.32 17.12
C VAL A 139 5.74 4.74 17.68
N ALA A 140 5.72 3.49 18.15
CA ALA A 140 6.86 2.83 18.77
C ALA A 140 8.04 2.57 17.81
N ARG A 141 7.78 2.41 16.50
CA ARG A 141 8.84 2.23 15.50
C ARG A 141 9.69 3.49 15.26
N GLY A 142 9.18 4.67 15.59
CA GLY A 142 9.91 5.93 15.45
C GLY A 142 10.25 6.33 14.01
N GLU A 143 9.63 5.69 13.00
CA GLU A 143 9.87 5.92 11.57
C GLU A 143 9.26 7.25 11.06
N SER A 144 8.58 8.00 11.94
CA SER A 144 7.88 9.26 11.64
C SER A 144 7.58 10.03 12.92
N ASN A 145 7.32 11.32 12.83
CA ASN A 145 6.89 12.16 13.96
C ASN A 145 5.39 12.03 14.29
N ARG A 146 4.71 11.00 13.77
CA ARG A 146 3.26 10.84 13.92
C ARG A 146 2.85 10.73 15.39
N SER A 147 1.79 11.43 15.76
CA SER A 147 1.15 11.23 17.08
C SER A 147 0.31 9.95 17.08
N MET A 148 -0.16 9.55 18.27
CA MET A 148 -1.15 8.48 18.40
C MET A 148 -2.40 8.78 17.58
N GLN A 149 -2.93 10.01 17.66
CA GLN A 149 -4.12 10.41 16.92
C GLN A 149 -3.90 10.34 15.41
N ASN A 150 -2.78 10.86 14.90
CA ASN A 150 -2.48 10.76 13.47
C ASN A 150 -2.35 9.31 12.99
N SER A 151 -1.86 8.42 13.86
CA SER A 151 -1.77 6.98 13.55
C SER A 151 -3.15 6.34 13.45
N VAL A 152 -4.09 6.71 14.33
CA VAL A 152 -5.48 6.28 14.25
C VAL A 152 -6.13 6.81 12.98
N ASP A 153 -5.99 8.11 12.70
CA ASP A 153 -6.55 8.74 11.50
C ASP A 153 -6.03 8.08 10.21
N PHE A 154 -4.72 7.79 10.16
CA PHE A 154 -4.10 7.03 9.07
C PHE A 154 -4.78 5.67 8.87
N ILE A 155 -4.93 4.87 9.94
CA ILE A 155 -5.49 3.52 9.85
C ILE A 155 -6.94 3.56 9.39
N LEU A 156 -7.77 4.44 9.97
CA LEU A 156 -9.18 4.54 9.59
C LEU A 156 -9.36 5.00 8.15
N GLU A 157 -8.50 5.91 7.68
CA GLU A 157 -8.51 6.36 6.29
C GLU A 157 -8.02 5.28 5.33
N GLU A 158 -6.96 4.55 5.69
CA GLU A 158 -6.43 3.42 4.91
C GLU A 158 -7.51 2.34 4.73
N LEU A 159 -8.23 1.97 5.80
CA LEU A 159 -9.35 1.04 5.73
C LEU A 159 -10.47 1.52 4.78
N ALA A 160 -10.77 2.83 4.78
CA ALA A 160 -11.77 3.41 3.90
C ALA A 160 -11.33 3.40 2.43
N GLY A 161 -10.06 3.74 2.17
CA GLY A 161 -9.46 3.69 0.84
C GLY A 161 -9.40 2.26 0.30
N ASP A 162 -8.94 1.31 1.11
CA ASP A 162 -8.90 -0.11 0.76
C ASP A 162 -10.29 -0.66 0.40
N GLU A 163 -11.31 -0.30 1.19
CA GLU A 163 -12.69 -0.73 0.92
C GLU A 163 -13.22 -0.16 -0.38
N LEU A 164 -13.03 1.14 -0.60
CA LEU A 164 -13.45 1.80 -1.83
C LEU A 164 -12.74 1.20 -3.05
N HIS A 165 -11.42 1.04 -2.96
CA HIS A 165 -10.62 0.50 -4.03
C HIS A 165 -11.10 -0.92 -4.40
N SER A 166 -11.35 -1.76 -3.39
CA SER A 166 -11.82 -3.15 -3.58
C SER A 166 -13.24 -3.25 -4.13
N ARG A 167 -14.07 -2.21 -4.01
CA ARG A 167 -15.38 -2.13 -4.69
C ARG A 167 -15.25 -1.82 -6.17
N MET A 168 -14.29 -0.97 -6.52
CA MET A 168 -14.13 -0.46 -7.88
C MET A 168 -13.54 -1.50 -8.83
N TYR A 169 -12.66 -2.37 -8.34
CA TYR A 169 -11.93 -3.29 -9.20
C TYR A 169 -11.75 -4.67 -8.56
N LYS A 170 -11.68 -5.69 -9.42
CA LYS A 170 -11.32 -7.06 -9.03
C LYS A 170 -9.84 -7.30 -9.31
N TYR A 171 -9.00 -7.18 -8.28
CA TYR A 171 -7.55 -7.42 -8.35
C TYR A 171 -7.05 -8.25 -7.16
N VAL A 172 -5.75 -8.51 -7.15
CA VAL A 172 -4.98 -8.90 -5.95
C VAL A 172 -4.00 -7.80 -5.55
N TYR A 173 -3.90 -7.53 -4.26
CA TYR A 173 -2.92 -6.60 -3.73
C TYR A 173 -1.54 -7.23 -3.71
N VAL A 174 -0.53 -6.50 -4.17
CA VAL A 174 0.88 -6.90 -4.10
C VAL A 174 1.57 -5.95 -3.14
N TYR A 175 1.94 -6.45 -1.97
CA TYR A 175 2.50 -5.61 -0.90
C TYR A 175 3.55 -6.37 -0.09
N PRO A 176 4.68 -5.75 0.31
CA PRO A 176 5.70 -6.44 1.10
C PRO A 176 5.43 -6.45 2.61
N GLY A 177 4.39 -5.75 3.07
CA GLY A 177 3.99 -5.66 4.47
C GLY A 177 3.20 -6.87 4.97
N THR A 178 2.94 -6.88 6.27
CA THR A 178 1.91 -7.74 6.87
C THR A 178 0.64 -6.89 7.03
N PRO A 179 -0.56 -7.45 6.79
CA PRO A 179 -1.81 -6.76 7.08
C PRO A 179 -1.88 -6.33 8.56
N LEU A 180 -2.62 -5.25 8.81
CA LEU A 180 -2.88 -4.76 10.17
C LEU A 180 -3.74 -5.76 10.96
N SER A 181 -3.60 -5.74 12.28
CA SER A 181 -4.43 -6.59 13.14
C SER A 181 -5.92 -6.24 12.99
N VAL A 182 -6.27 -4.97 12.85
CA VAL A 182 -7.65 -4.54 12.60
C VAL A 182 -8.20 -5.04 11.25
N GLN A 183 -7.37 -5.08 10.19
CA GLN A 183 -7.78 -5.62 8.88
C GLN A 183 -8.17 -7.10 8.99
N ASN A 184 -7.40 -7.90 9.73
CA ASN A 184 -7.72 -9.31 9.95
C ASN A 184 -9.04 -9.49 10.72
N TYR A 185 -9.30 -8.64 11.73
CA TYR A 185 -10.56 -8.68 12.47
C TYR A 185 -11.77 -8.36 11.57
N ILE A 186 -11.68 -7.32 10.74
CA ILE A 186 -12.76 -6.95 9.80
C ILE A 186 -13.02 -8.08 8.80
N ASN A 187 -11.95 -8.73 8.32
CA ASN A 187 -12.03 -9.88 7.41
C ASN A 187 -12.88 -11.02 7.97
N GLU A 188 -12.77 -11.29 9.27
CA GLU A 188 -13.51 -12.35 9.95
C GLU A 188 -14.94 -11.95 10.33
N LYS A 189 -15.15 -10.69 10.73
CA LYS A 189 -16.41 -10.26 11.35
C LYS A 189 -17.44 -9.68 10.40
N ASN A 190 -17.03 -9.07 9.29
CA ASN A 190 -17.97 -8.38 8.42
C ASN A 190 -17.84 -8.81 6.94
N PRO A 191 -18.51 -9.88 6.51
CA PRO A 191 -18.42 -10.38 5.14
C PRO A 191 -18.97 -9.42 4.06
N SER A 192 -19.66 -8.33 4.47
CA SER A 192 -20.13 -7.29 3.55
C SER A 192 -19.04 -6.30 3.12
N ILE A 193 -17.92 -6.24 3.84
CA ILE A 193 -16.75 -5.44 3.46
C ILE A 193 -16.08 -6.09 2.25
N SER A 194 -15.80 -5.29 1.23
CA SER A 194 -15.32 -5.70 -0.08
C SER A 194 -13.85 -6.10 -0.05
N PHE A 195 -13.01 -5.39 0.70
CA PHE A 195 -11.60 -5.75 0.78
C PHE A 195 -11.35 -7.14 1.41
N ASN A 196 -12.30 -7.68 2.18
CA ASN A 196 -12.24 -9.05 2.70
C ASN A 196 -12.15 -10.11 1.60
N LYS A 197 -12.64 -9.78 0.40
CA LYS A 197 -12.62 -10.67 -0.78
C LYS A 197 -11.35 -10.46 -1.61
N THR A 198 -10.54 -9.46 -1.29
CA THR A 198 -9.31 -9.15 -2.00
C THR A 198 -8.15 -9.94 -1.40
N LYS A 199 -7.48 -10.73 -2.23
CA LYS A 199 -6.29 -11.48 -1.78
C LYS A 199 -5.06 -10.57 -1.79
N ILE A 200 -4.24 -10.69 -0.74
CA ILE A 200 -2.94 -10.02 -0.61
C ILE A 200 -1.80 -11.00 -0.92
N ILE A 201 -1.03 -10.71 -1.96
CA ILE A 201 0.24 -11.33 -2.28
C ILE A 201 1.33 -10.63 -1.48
N LYS A 202 1.75 -11.29 -0.40
CA LYS A 202 2.89 -10.82 0.38
C LYS A 202 4.17 -11.09 -0.41
N VAL A 203 4.94 -10.03 -0.69
CA VAL A 203 6.18 -10.13 -1.45
C VAL A 203 7.43 -9.86 -0.62
N ASP A 204 8.54 -10.43 -1.04
CA ASP A 204 9.86 -10.22 -0.45
C ASP A 204 10.94 -10.27 -1.54
N PHE A 205 12.16 -9.84 -1.22
CA PHE A 205 13.23 -9.70 -2.21
C PHE A 205 14.47 -10.47 -1.80
N ARG A 206 15.04 -11.24 -2.73
CA ARG A 206 16.38 -11.83 -2.58
C ARG A 206 17.34 -11.20 -3.57
N ARG A 207 18.57 -10.94 -3.14
CA ARG A 207 19.65 -10.49 -4.05
C ARG A 207 19.93 -11.61 -5.06
N ARG A 208 20.12 -11.26 -6.34
CA ARG A 208 20.71 -12.17 -7.31
C ARG A 208 22.22 -12.15 -7.09
N HIS A 209 22.84 -13.33 -6.95
CA HIS A 209 24.28 -13.42 -7.08
C HIS A 209 24.60 -13.34 -8.56
N SER A 210 25.43 -12.38 -8.97
CA SER A 210 26.05 -12.43 -10.28
C SER A 210 26.86 -13.72 -10.36
N PRO A 211 26.76 -14.51 -11.44
CA PRO A 211 27.74 -15.55 -11.69
C PRO A 211 29.12 -14.89 -11.65
N GLN A 212 30.02 -15.38 -10.80
CA GLN A 212 31.44 -15.05 -10.98
C GLN A 212 31.77 -15.54 -12.39
N LEU A 213 32.14 -14.62 -13.28
CA LEU A 213 32.83 -14.98 -14.51
C LEU A 213 34.06 -15.76 -14.06
N CYS A 214 34.04 -17.09 -14.21
CA CYS A 214 35.26 -17.87 -14.15
C CYS A 214 36.16 -17.28 -15.24
N ALA A 215 37.20 -16.58 -14.82
CA ALA A 215 38.28 -16.20 -15.71
C ALA A 215 38.87 -17.50 -16.25
N ALA A 216 38.72 -17.70 -17.56
CA ALA A 216 39.47 -18.68 -18.33
C ALA A 216 40.71 -17.99 -18.89
#